data_AF-A0A938F4H6-F1
#
_entry.id   AF-A0A938F4H6-F1
#
_cell.length_a   1.000
_cell.length_b   1.000
_cell.length_c   1.000
_cell.angle_alpha   90.00
_cell.angle_beta   90.00
_cell.angle_gamma   90.00
#
_symmetry.space_group_name_H-M   'P 1'
#
loop_
_entity.id
_entity.type
_entity.pdbx_description
1 polymer ?
#
loop_
_entity_poly.entity_id
_entity_poly.type
_entity_poly.pdbx_seq_one_letter_code
_entity_poly.pdbx_strand_id
1 'polypeptide(L)'
;MADKNFLSWVGFKGDESDASKTNLAAGSASLDRIRELESQLNDLRSRRDITGLSKEEFEILATETAMSIIRTAQQREAKANSSAERVLNESKKLATSTLEQAEAKAKSLLSQAESRGRKYIEAAESDASDILSQANSEAEDLLASKKREGGAITATAKKEAERLILEATTEVSEYRNWLAGVISEAERLYRIQSQSLDSAENAISQSRQRLESAFNRLAELQKQVVSAISADGTPSADTKVAAKISAAKNGEAKSAAKKTPGKKSATKKRR
;
A
#
# COMPACT_ATOMS: atom_id res chain seq x y z
N MET A 1 30.72 -45.07 63.79
CA MET A 1 31.68 -44.05 64.24
C MET A 1 31.27 -42.68 63.71
N ALA A 2 30.30 -42.01 64.34
CA ALA A 2 29.89 -40.65 63.94
C ALA A 2 29.42 -39.74 65.10
N ASP A 3 29.46 -40.18 66.36
CA ASP A 3 28.81 -39.43 67.47
C ASP A 3 29.75 -38.44 68.20
N LYS A 4 31.02 -38.32 67.82
CA LYS A 4 32.01 -37.49 68.54
C LYS A 4 32.15 -36.04 68.06
N ASN A 5 31.56 -35.68 66.92
CA ASN A 5 31.71 -34.33 66.36
C ASN A 5 30.49 -33.41 66.53
N PHE A 6 29.38 -33.90 67.07
CA PHE A 6 28.18 -33.08 67.24
C PHE A 6 28.22 -32.22 68.53
N LEU A 7 28.98 -32.63 69.53
CA LEU A 7 29.07 -31.95 70.84
C LEU A 7 30.03 -30.74 70.88
N SER A 8 30.90 -30.55 69.88
CA SER A 8 31.84 -29.41 69.84
C SER A 8 31.26 -28.15 69.18
N TRP A 9 30.09 -28.25 68.52
CA TRP A 9 29.46 -27.12 67.83
C TRP A 9 28.33 -26.45 68.63
N VAL A 10 27.77 -27.13 69.64
CA VAL A 10 26.71 -26.60 70.53
C VAL A 10 27.29 -25.95 71.80
N GLY A 11 28.47 -25.34 71.72
CA GLY A 11 29.01 -24.46 72.77
C GLY A 11 29.11 -25.06 74.18
N PHE A 12 28.99 -26.38 74.33
CA PHE A 12 28.93 -27.06 75.63
C PHE A 12 30.36 -27.40 76.06
N LYS A 13 31.03 -26.40 76.63
CA LYS A 13 32.30 -26.59 77.31
C LYS A 13 31.98 -27.20 78.68
N GLY A 14 32.25 -28.48 78.86
CA GLY A 14 32.12 -29.13 80.16
C GLY A 14 32.98 -28.39 81.18
N ASP A 15 32.31 -27.74 82.14
CA ASP A 15 32.91 -27.21 83.35
C ASP A 15 33.31 -28.38 84.25
N GLU A 16 34.55 -28.83 84.11
CA GLU A 16 35.25 -29.51 85.20
C GLU A 16 36.15 -28.50 85.93
N SER A 17 35.86 -28.30 87.21
CA SER A 17 36.79 -27.90 88.28
C SER A 17 37.22 -26.42 88.41
N ASP A 18 36.25 -25.53 88.62
CA ASP A 18 36.47 -24.19 89.22
C ASP A 18 36.56 -24.22 90.76
N ALA A 19 37.47 -25.04 91.29
CA ALA A 19 37.92 -25.00 92.70
C ALA A 19 39.45 -24.80 92.83
N SER A 20 40.18 -24.72 91.71
CA SER A 20 41.63 -24.55 91.64
C SER A 20 42.05 -23.11 91.25
N LYS A 21 41.17 -22.30 90.66
CA LYS A 21 41.54 -20.98 90.10
C LYS A 21 41.61 -19.83 91.10
N THR A 22 41.09 -19.97 92.31
CA THR A 22 41.15 -18.90 93.33
C THR A 22 42.48 -18.89 94.12
N ASN A 23 43.23 -20.00 94.12
CA ASN A 23 44.55 -20.08 94.79
C ASN A 23 45.75 -20.00 93.82
N LEU A 24 45.56 -20.20 92.51
CA LEU A 24 46.66 -20.04 91.53
C LEU A 24 47.00 -18.57 91.22
N ALA A 25 46.05 -17.64 91.39
CA ALA A 25 46.27 -16.22 91.13
C ALA A 25 47.17 -15.52 92.18
N ALA A 26 47.16 -15.98 93.44
CA ALA A 26 48.03 -15.46 94.50
C ALA A 26 49.46 -16.05 94.42
N GLY A 27 49.58 -17.31 94.00
CA GLY A 27 50.87 -17.97 93.75
C GLY A 27 51.61 -17.43 92.52
N SER A 28 50.89 -17.09 91.44
CA SER A 28 51.51 -16.45 90.27
C SER A 28 51.99 -15.04 90.60
N ALA A 29 51.21 -14.24 91.34
CA ALA A 29 51.58 -12.88 91.73
C ALA A 29 52.81 -12.84 92.66
N SER A 30 52.95 -13.80 93.56
CA SER A 30 54.13 -13.93 94.43
C SER A 30 55.36 -14.44 93.68
N LEU A 31 55.21 -15.37 92.73
CA LEU A 31 56.30 -15.83 91.87
C LEU A 31 56.77 -14.75 90.87
N ASP A 32 55.85 -13.98 90.30
CA ASP A 32 56.19 -12.85 89.45
C ASP A 32 56.86 -11.74 90.26
N ARG A 33 56.44 -11.52 91.51
CA ARG A 33 57.14 -10.63 92.45
C ARG A 33 58.53 -11.13 92.83
N ILE A 34 58.73 -12.44 92.99
CA ILE A 34 60.04 -13.02 93.24
C ILE A 34 60.95 -12.84 92.01
N ARG A 35 60.47 -13.09 90.79
CA ARG A 35 61.25 -12.83 89.56
C ARG A 35 61.60 -11.36 89.40
N GLU A 36 60.67 -10.47 89.72
CA GLU A 36 60.89 -9.02 89.73
C GLU A 36 61.97 -8.63 90.76
N LEU A 37 61.88 -9.17 91.98
CA LEU A 37 62.88 -8.93 93.03
C LEU A 37 64.25 -9.53 92.68
N GLU A 38 64.30 -10.71 92.06
CA GLU A 38 65.54 -11.33 91.56
C GLU A 38 66.16 -10.50 90.44
N SER A 39 65.35 -9.96 89.51
CA SER A 39 65.78 -9.02 88.47
C SER A 39 66.38 -7.76 89.10
N GLN A 40 65.69 -7.17 90.10
CA GLN A 40 66.16 -5.99 90.82
C GLN A 40 67.45 -6.27 91.61
N LEU A 41 67.58 -7.45 92.23
CA LEU A 41 68.79 -7.84 92.96
C LEU A 41 69.97 -8.07 92.01
N ASN A 42 69.71 -8.61 90.82
CA ASN A 42 70.71 -8.78 89.77
C ASN A 42 71.14 -7.42 89.19
N ASP A 43 70.20 -6.48 89.00
CA ASP A 43 70.51 -5.08 88.60
C ASP A 43 71.36 -4.38 89.66
N LEU A 44 71.03 -4.53 90.94
CA LEU A 44 71.82 -3.97 92.04
C LEU A 44 73.23 -4.59 92.15
N ARG A 45 73.38 -5.90 91.89
CA ARG A 45 74.69 -6.56 91.84
C ARG A 45 75.53 -6.07 90.65
N SER A 46 74.93 -6.02 89.47
CA SER A 46 75.55 -5.48 88.25
C SER A 46 76.03 -4.03 88.45
N ARG A 47 75.22 -3.18 89.08
CA ARG A 47 75.59 -1.79 89.42
C ARG A 47 76.78 -1.72 90.37
N ARG A 48 76.86 -2.61 91.36
CA ARG A 48 77.99 -2.66 92.30
C ARG A 48 79.29 -3.06 91.60
N ASP A 49 79.19 -4.01 90.68
CA ASP A 49 80.33 -4.44 89.85
C ASP A 49 80.78 -3.30 88.90
N ILE A 50 79.84 -2.50 88.38
CA ILE A 50 80.12 -1.30 87.56
C ILE A 50 80.92 -0.23 88.31
N THR A 51 80.65 -0.02 89.60
CA THR A 51 81.31 1.04 90.40
C THR A 51 82.75 0.72 90.82
N GLY A 52 83.24 -0.50 90.59
CA GLY A 52 84.57 -0.96 90.97
C GLY A 52 85.56 -1.17 89.82
N LEU A 53 85.15 -0.96 88.56
CA LEU A 53 86.00 -1.17 87.38
C LEU A 53 87.01 -0.03 87.19
N SER A 54 88.18 -0.38 86.67
CA SER A 54 89.13 0.59 86.14
C SER A 54 88.57 1.25 84.86
N LYS A 55 89.12 2.42 84.49
CA LYS A 55 88.68 3.17 83.30
C LYS A 55 88.73 2.31 82.02
N GLU A 56 89.75 1.48 81.87
CA GLU A 56 89.94 0.60 80.71
C GLU A 56 88.87 -0.51 80.67
N GLU A 57 88.56 -1.13 81.81
CA GLU A 57 87.53 -2.18 81.87
C GLU A 57 86.11 -1.62 81.67
N PHE A 58 85.85 -0.40 82.13
CA PHE A 58 84.58 0.30 81.85
C PHE A 58 84.42 0.62 80.36
N GLU A 59 85.48 1.10 79.70
CA GLU A 59 85.48 1.36 78.25
C GLU A 59 85.30 0.06 77.44
N ILE A 60 85.92 -1.05 77.87
CA ILE A 60 85.71 -2.37 77.26
C ILE A 60 84.26 -2.85 77.43
N LEU A 61 83.71 -2.78 78.64
CA LEU A 61 82.31 -3.16 78.88
C LEU A 61 81.32 -2.30 78.08
N ALA A 62 81.58 -0.99 77.98
CA ALA A 62 80.76 -0.07 77.20
C ALA A 62 80.83 -0.38 75.70
N THR A 63 82.02 -0.68 75.16
CA THR A 63 82.18 -1.07 73.75
C THR A 63 81.59 -2.44 73.45
N GLU A 64 81.70 -3.41 74.36
CA GLU A 64 81.06 -4.72 74.26
C GLU A 64 79.52 -4.60 74.30
N THR A 65 79.00 -3.78 75.21
CA THR A 65 77.55 -3.50 75.29
C THR A 65 77.05 -2.78 74.04
N ALA A 66 77.79 -1.78 73.54
CA ALA A 66 77.46 -1.09 72.29
C ALA A 66 77.48 -2.05 71.10
N MET A 67 78.49 -2.93 71.00
CA MET A 67 78.54 -3.96 69.96
C MET A 67 77.39 -4.96 70.05
N SER A 68 76.98 -5.36 71.26
CA SER A 68 75.81 -6.23 71.47
C SER A 68 74.51 -5.56 71.02
N ILE A 69 74.33 -4.28 71.34
CA ILE A 69 73.18 -3.47 70.87
C ILE A 69 73.19 -3.34 69.35
N ILE A 70 74.34 -3.09 68.74
CA ILE A 70 74.47 -3.02 67.28
C ILE A 70 74.13 -4.36 66.65
N ARG A 71 74.64 -5.48 67.19
CA ARG A 71 74.37 -6.83 66.66
C ARG A 71 72.89 -7.20 66.77
N THR A 72 72.23 -6.86 67.88
CA THR A 72 70.79 -7.09 68.05
C THR A 72 69.94 -6.20 67.15
N ALA A 73 70.33 -4.94 66.95
CA ALA A 73 69.71 -4.01 66.00
C ALA A 73 69.84 -4.50 64.55
N GLN A 74 71.05 -4.89 64.13
CA GLN A 74 71.31 -5.46 62.80
C GLN A 74 70.52 -6.75 62.57
N GLN A 75 70.40 -7.62 63.58
CA GLN A 75 69.60 -8.84 63.47
C GLN A 75 68.10 -8.51 63.35
N ARG A 76 67.61 -7.50 64.07
CA ARG A 76 66.23 -7.03 63.96
C ARG A 76 65.96 -6.42 62.58
N GLU A 77 66.88 -5.61 62.07
CA GLU A 77 66.83 -5.02 60.73
C GLU A 77 66.81 -6.10 59.64
N ALA A 78 67.72 -7.08 59.69
CA ALA A 78 67.75 -8.19 58.75
C ALA A 78 66.43 -9.00 58.74
N LYS A 79 65.87 -9.28 59.93
CA LYS A 79 64.56 -9.94 60.05
C LYS A 79 63.43 -9.08 59.47
N ALA A 80 63.41 -7.78 59.76
CA ALA A 80 62.40 -6.87 59.25
C ALA A 80 62.48 -6.75 57.72
N ASN A 81 63.68 -6.61 57.16
CA ASN A 81 63.91 -6.56 55.71
C ASN A 81 63.46 -7.86 55.02
N SER A 82 63.80 -9.03 55.59
CA SER A 82 63.36 -10.31 55.03
C SER A 82 61.82 -10.46 55.04
N SER A 83 61.16 -9.96 56.08
CA SER A 83 59.69 -9.94 56.17
C SER A 83 59.09 -8.99 55.14
N ALA A 84 59.65 -7.78 54.99
CA ALA A 84 59.21 -6.80 54.01
C ALA A 84 59.37 -7.31 52.57
N GLU A 85 60.52 -7.91 52.23
CA GLU A 85 60.74 -8.53 50.92
C GLU A 85 59.76 -9.67 50.64
N ARG A 86 59.49 -10.50 51.64
CA ARG A 86 58.49 -11.56 51.51
C ARG A 86 57.11 -11.00 51.21
N VAL A 87 56.64 -10.02 51.99
CA VAL A 87 55.33 -9.38 51.79
C VAL A 87 55.26 -8.68 50.42
N LEU A 88 56.32 -8.00 49.99
CA LEU A 88 56.38 -7.37 48.67
C LEU A 88 56.29 -8.41 47.54
N ASN A 89 57.00 -9.53 47.67
CA ASN A 89 56.98 -10.59 46.65
C ASN A 89 55.62 -11.30 46.61
N GLU A 90 55.01 -11.56 47.77
CA GLU A 90 53.65 -12.11 47.85
C GLU A 90 52.62 -11.12 47.26
N SER A 91 52.74 -9.83 47.58
CA SER A 91 51.85 -8.78 47.05
C SER A 91 51.98 -8.63 45.53
N LYS A 92 53.22 -8.66 44.99
CA LYS A 92 53.46 -8.63 43.54
C LYS A 92 52.82 -9.84 42.85
N LYS A 93 53.02 -11.04 43.38
CA LYS A 93 52.41 -12.28 42.84
C LYS A 93 50.88 -12.25 42.89
N LEU A 94 50.33 -11.75 43.99
CA LEU A 94 48.88 -11.61 44.13
C LEU A 94 48.33 -10.61 43.10
N ALA A 95 48.97 -9.44 42.98
CA ALA A 95 48.57 -8.43 42.00
C ALA A 95 48.61 -8.97 40.56
N THR A 96 49.69 -9.64 40.15
CA THR A 96 49.78 -10.24 38.81
C THR A 96 48.70 -11.31 38.60
N SER A 97 48.49 -12.19 39.57
CA SER A 97 47.43 -13.21 39.47
C SER A 97 46.03 -12.59 39.37
N THR A 98 45.74 -11.53 40.13
CA THR A 98 44.45 -10.83 40.04
C THR A 98 44.25 -10.14 38.69
N LEU A 99 45.32 -9.58 38.11
CA LEU A 99 45.27 -8.97 36.78
C LEU A 99 45.02 -10.02 35.69
N GLU A 100 45.73 -11.14 35.73
CA GLU A 100 45.53 -12.24 34.79
C GLU A 100 44.11 -12.81 34.86
N GLN A 101 43.56 -12.99 36.08
CA GLN A 101 42.18 -13.44 36.26
C GLN A 101 41.16 -12.41 35.73
N ALA A 102 41.40 -11.12 35.96
CA ALA A 102 40.54 -10.05 35.45
C ALA A 102 40.58 -10.00 33.93
N GLU A 103 41.76 -10.13 33.32
CA GLU A 103 41.93 -10.13 31.87
C GLU A 103 41.28 -11.36 31.23
N ALA A 104 41.44 -12.55 31.82
CA ALA A 104 40.78 -13.77 31.35
C ALA A 104 39.25 -13.65 31.38
N LYS A 105 38.70 -13.06 32.46
CA LYS A 105 37.27 -12.77 32.55
C LYS A 105 36.83 -11.76 31.49
N ALA A 106 37.57 -10.68 31.30
CA ALA A 106 37.26 -9.65 30.30
C ALA A 106 37.24 -10.25 28.87
N LYS A 107 38.26 -11.05 28.51
CA LYS A 107 38.33 -11.77 27.23
C LYS A 107 37.16 -12.72 27.05
N SER A 108 36.79 -13.47 28.08
CA SER A 108 35.63 -14.36 28.04
C SER A 108 34.32 -13.60 27.85
N LEU A 109 34.11 -12.48 28.54
CA LEU A 109 32.91 -11.65 28.37
C LEU A 109 32.84 -11.06 26.96
N LEU A 110 33.96 -10.55 26.44
CA LEU A 110 34.05 -10.00 25.10
C LEU A 110 33.68 -11.06 24.04
N SER A 111 34.29 -12.24 24.11
CA SER A 111 33.98 -13.35 23.19
C SER A 111 32.49 -13.75 23.25
N GLN A 112 31.90 -13.76 24.46
CA GLN A 112 30.49 -14.07 24.64
C GLN A 112 29.58 -12.97 24.05
N ALA A 113 29.96 -11.70 24.20
CA ALA A 113 29.25 -10.56 23.62
C ALA A 113 29.35 -10.57 22.09
N GLU A 114 30.52 -10.82 21.52
CA GLU A 114 30.72 -10.96 20.08
C GLU A 114 29.90 -12.11 19.49
N SER A 115 29.89 -13.27 20.16
CA SER A 115 29.07 -14.41 19.73
C SER A 115 27.58 -14.06 19.72
N ARG A 116 27.08 -13.36 20.75
CA ARG A 116 25.69 -12.88 20.77
C ARG A 116 25.42 -11.85 19.69
N GLY A 117 26.31 -10.87 19.51
CA GLY A 117 26.19 -9.84 18.48
C GLY A 117 26.12 -10.44 17.08
N ARG A 118 27.00 -11.42 16.78
CA ARG A 118 26.96 -12.15 15.50
C ARG A 118 25.62 -12.85 15.28
N LYS A 119 25.06 -13.52 16.29
CA LYS A 119 23.74 -14.17 16.18
C LYS A 119 22.61 -13.18 15.90
N TYR A 120 22.64 -12.01 16.53
CA TYR A 120 21.63 -10.97 16.26
C TYR A 120 21.77 -10.40 14.85
N ILE A 121 23.00 -10.22 14.36
CA ILE A 121 23.26 -9.78 12.99
C ILE A 121 22.78 -10.84 12.00
N GLU A 122 23.15 -12.10 12.19
CA GLU A 122 22.75 -13.21 11.31
C GLU A 122 21.22 -13.38 11.27
N ALA A 123 20.54 -13.27 12.42
CA ALA A 123 19.09 -13.29 12.47
C ALA A 123 18.48 -12.11 11.71
N ALA A 124 19.00 -10.89 11.90
CA ALA A 124 18.51 -9.71 11.18
C ALA A 124 18.79 -9.79 9.67
N GLU A 125 19.92 -10.36 9.26
CA GLU A 125 20.26 -10.60 7.85
C GLU A 125 19.34 -11.65 7.22
N SER A 126 19.03 -12.73 7.94
CA SER A 126 18.07 -13.74 7.50
C SER A 126 16.67 -13.15 7.35
N ASP A 127 16.18 -12.42 8.37
CA ASP A 127 14.86 -11.79 8.32
C ASP A 127 14.77 -10.78 7.16
N ALA A 128 15.82 -9.98 6.94
CA ALA A 128 15.89 -9.06 5.82
C ALA A 128 15.87 -9.79 4.46
N SER A 129 16.59 -10.91 4.34
CA SER A 129 16.58 -11.75 3.15
C SER A 129 15.19 -12.33 2.87
N ASP A 130 14.50 -12.81 3.90
CA ASP A 130 13.14 -13.36 3.78
C ASP A 130 12.14 -12.29 3.36
N ILE A 131 12.20 -11.10 3.95
CA ILE A 131 11.38 -9.95 3.56
C ILE A 131 11.64 -9.56 2.10
N LEU A 132 12.90 -9.51 1.68
CA LEU A 132 13.25 -9.20 0.28
C LEU A 132 12.73 -10.27 -0.68
N SER A 133 12.86 -11.55 -0.33
CA SER A 133 12.33 -12.66 -1.13
C SER A 133 10.82 -12.56 -1.28
N GLN A 134 10.10 -12.33 -0.18
CA GLN A 134 8.65 -12.17 -0.19
C GLN A 134 8.23 -10.96 -1.02
N ALA A 135 8.86 -9.80 -0.81
CA ALA A 135 8.57 -8.59 -1.56
C ALA A 135 8.82 -8.77 -3.07
N ASN A 136 9.88 -9.49 -3.46
CA ASN A 136 10.15 -9.77 -4.86
C ASN A 136 9.10 -10.70 -5.47
N SER A 137 8.69 -11.76 -4.76
CA SER A 137 7.63 -12.65 -5.21
C SER A 137 6.29 -11.91 -5.39
N GLU A 138 5.91 -11.08 -4.42
CA GLU A 138 4.68 -10.28 -4.49
C GLU A 138 4.73 -9.27 -5.63
N ALA A 139 5.88 -8.64 -5.86
CA ALA A 139 6.07 -7.73 -6.99
C ALA A 139 5.96 -8.44 -8.34
N GLU A 140 6.55 -9.63 -8.48
CA GLU A 140 6.45 -10.45 -9.70
C GLU A 140 5.00 -10.89 -9.97
N ASP A 141 4.29 -11.34 -8.94
CA ASP A 141 2.88 -11.73 -9.03
C ASP A 141 1.99 -10.54 -9.44
N LEU A 142 2.24 -9.36 -8.85
CA LEU A 142 1.52 -8.15 -9.20
C LEU A 142 1.78 -7.75 -10.66
N LEU A 143 3.04 -7.79 -11.11
CA LEU A 143 3.41 -7.51 -12.49
C LEU A 143 2.77 -8.51 -13.47
N ALA A 144 2.81 -9.81 -13.15
CA ALA A 144 2.19 -10.85 -13.97
C ALA A 144 0.68 -10.66 -14.07
N SER A 145 0.03 -10.35 -12.95
CA SER A 145 -1.40 -10.04 -12.88
C SER A 145 -1.74 -8.83 -13.75
N LYS A 146 -1.03 -7.71 -13.58
CA LYS A 146 -1.27 -6.48 -14.35
C LYS A 146 -0.97 -6.64 -15.84
N LYS A 147 0.02 -7.46 -16.20
CA LYS A 147 0.30 -7.80 -17.61
C LYS A 147 -0.84 -8.61 -18.23
N ARG A 148 -1.40 -9.58 -17.50
CA ARG A 148 -2.58 -10.35 -17.96
C ARG A 148 -3.81 -9.47 -18.07
N GLU A 149 -4.07 -8.62 -17.08
CA GLU A 149 -5.18 -7.66 -17.08
C GLU A 149 -5.08 -6.68 -18.26
N GLY A 150 -3.92 -6.07 -18.46
CA GLY A 150 -3.66 -5.20 -19.61
C GLY A 150 -3.81 -5.94 -20.95
N GLY A 151 -3.34 -7.18 -21.03
CA GLY A 151 -3.57 -8.06 -22.19
C GLY A 151 -5.05 -8.33 -22.46
N ALA A 152 -5.84 -8.58 -21.41
CA ALA A 152 -7.27 -8.80 -21.53
C ALA A 152 -8.00 -7.53 -21.99
N ILE A 153 -7.69 -6.37 -21.39
CA ILE A 153 -8.28 -5.07 -21.76
C ILE A 153 -7.96 -4.70 -23.22
N THR A 154 -6.71 -4.89 -23.64
CA THR A 154 -6.34 -4.60 -25.03
C THR A 154 -7.01 -5.56 -26.01
N ALA A 155 -7.19 -6.83 -25.66
CA ALA A 155 -7.91 -7.79 -26.47
C ALA A 155 -9.41 -7.48 -26.57
N THR A 156 -10.07 -7.08 -25.47
CA THR A 156 -11.47 -6.67 -25.49
C THR A 156 -11.67 -5.38 -26.28
N ALA A 157 -10.80 -4.39 -26.08
CA ALA A 157 -10.84 -3.14 -26.84
C ALA A 157 -10.68 -3.36 -28.35
N LYS A 158 -9.80 -4.28 -28.78
CA LYS A 158 -9.66 -4.65 -30.19
C LYS A 158 -10.92 -5.28 -30.76
N LYS A 159 -11.51 -6.25 -30.05
CA LYS A 159 -12.77 -6.89 -30.47
C LYS A 159 -13.92 -5.88 -30.57
N GLU A 160 -14.01 -4.95 -29.63
CA GLU A 160 -15.05 -3.92 -29.63
C GLU A 160 -14.84 -2.91 -30.75
N ALA A 161 -13.59 -2.52 -31.03
CA ALA A 161 -13.26 -1.67 -32.17
C ALA A 161 -13.63 -2.35 -33.51
N GLU A 162 -13.30 -3.63 -33.68
CA GLU A 162 -13.69 -4.42 -34.86
C GLU A 162 -15.21 -4.50 -35.00
N ARG A 163 -15.92 -4.75 -33.89
CA ARG A 163 -17.39 -4.77 -33.87
C ARG A 163 -17.97 -3.42 -34.31
N LEU A 164 -17.48 -2.31 -33.76
CA LEU A 164 -17.96 -0.97 -34.09
C LEU A 164 -17.72 -0.65 -35.57
N ILE A 165 -16.57 -1.03 -36.13
CA ILE A 165 -16.27 -0.85 -37.55
C ILE A 165 -17.25 -1.62 -38.43
N LEU A 166 -17.55 -2.87 -38.07
CA LEU A 166 -18.52 -3.70 -38.81
C LEU A 166 -19.93 -3.12 -38.74
N GLU A 167 -20.35 -2.66 -37.57
CA GLU A 167 -21.64 -2.02 -37.34
C GLU A 167 -21.76 -0.75 -38.20
N ALA A 168 -20.79 0.16 -38.10
CA ALA A 168 -20.75 1.38 -38.90
C ALA A 168 -20.73 1.09 -40.42
N THR A 169 -20.01 0.07 -40.86
CA THR A 169 -19.98 -0.32 -42.29
C THR A 169 -21.34 -0.83 -42.77
N THR A 170 -22.05 -1.56 -41.90
CA THR A 170 -23.40 -2.07 -42.17
C THR A 170 -24.39 -0.91 -42.24
N GLU A 171 -24.39 -0.02 -41.26
CA GLU A 171 -25.27 1.16 -41.22
C GLU A 171 -25.07 2.07 -42.45
N VAL A 172 -23.82 2.31 -42.87
CA VAL A 172 -23.52 3.09 -44.08
C VAL A 172 -24.10 2.42 -45.32
N SER A 173 -24.03 1.09 -45.40
CA SER A 173 -24.57 0.32 -46.53
C SER A 173 -26.10 0.37 -46.55
N GLU A 174 -26.74 0.23 -45.39
CA GLU A 174 -28.18 0.37 -45.22
C GLU A 174 -28.65 1.78 -45.59
N TYR A 175 -27.96 2.82 -45.12
CA TYR A 175 -28.27 4.21 -45.45
C TYR A 175 -28.14 4.48 -46.95
N ARG A 176 -27.11 3.94 -47.61
CA ARG A 176 -26.94 4.03 -49.07
C ARG A 176 -28.10 3.36 -49.82
N ASN A 177 -28.51 2.17 -49.40
CA ASN A 177 -29.64 1.48 -50.00
C ASN A 177 -30.96 2.25 -49.80
N TRP A 178 -31.17 2.80 -48.61
CA TRP A 178 -32.31 3.66 -48.31
C TRP A 178 -32.33 4.91 -49.19
N LEU A 179 -31.20 5.62 -49.31
CA LEU A 179 -31.06 6.79 -50.17
C LEU A 179 -31.35 6.46 -51.64
N ALA A 180 -30.83 5.34 -52.15
CA ALA A 180 -31.13 4.90 -53.52
C ALA A 180 -32.64 4.66 -53.73
N GLY A 181 -33.31 4.07 -52.72
CA GLY A 181 -34.76 3.93 -52.71
C GLY A 181 -35.50 5.27 -52.76
N VAL A 182 -35.11 6.23 -51.91
CA VAL A 182 -35.69 7.58 -51.88
C VAL A 182 -35.50 8.31 -53.21
N ILE A 183 -34.31 8.25 -53.80
CA ILE A 183 -34.03 8.87 -55.11
C ILE A 183 -34.92 8.25 -56.18
N SER A 184 -35.02 6.91 -56.24
CA SER A 184 -35.85 6.23 -57.23
C SER A 184 -37.34 6.60 -57.13
N GLU A 185 -37.85 6.76 -55.91
CA GLU A 185 -39.24 7.17 -55.68
C GLU A 185 -39.44 8.65 -56.02
N ALA A 186 -38.47 9.51 -55.69
CA ALA A 186 -38.49 10.93 -56.08
C ALA A 186 -38.53 11.09 -57.61
N GLU A 187 -37.71 10.35 -58.36
CA GLU A 187 -37.74 10.35 -59.82
C GLU A 187 -39.05 9.80 -60.40
N ARG A 188 -39.63 8.78 -59.76
CA ARG A 188 -40.94 8.24 -60.13
C ARG A 188 -42.03 9.30 -59.96
N LEU A 189 -42.07 9.95 -58.80
CA LEU A 189 -43.04 11.01 -58.50
C LEU A 189 -42.88 12.18 -59.47
N TYR A 190 -41.65 12.58 -59.77
CA TYR A 190 -41.37 13.62 -60.76
C TYR A 190 -41.90 13.27 -62.15
N ARG A 191 -41.67 12.04 -62.63
CA ARG A 191 -42.22 11.55 -63.92
C ARG A 191 -43.74 11.57 -63.95
N ILE A 192 -44.40 11.08 -62.89
CA ILE A 192 -45.85 11.09 -62.77
C ILE A 192 -46.39 12.53 -62.78
N GLN A 193 -45.74 13.43 -62.03
CA GLN A 193 -46.11 14.83 -61.98
C GLN A 193 -46.00 15.48 -63.36
N SER A 194 -44.88 15.28 -64.08
CA SER A 194 -44.69 15.79 -65.44
C SER A 194 -45.77 15.27 -66.39
N GLN A 195 -46.04 13.96 -66.39
CA GLN A 195 -47.08 13.37 -67.24
C GLN A 195 -48.48 13.92 -66.91
N SER A 196 -48.77 14.18 -65.63
CA SER A 196 -50.04 14.77 -65.21
C SER A 196 -50.18 16.22 -65.68
N LEU A 197 -49.10 16.99 -65.69
CA LEU A 197 -49.06 18.35 -66.21
C LEU A 197 -49.26 18.36 -67.73
N ASP A 198 -48.55 17.52 -68.48
CA ASP A 198 -48.72 17.39 -69.94
C ASP A 198 -50.15 16.97 -70.31
N SER A 199 -50.74 16.05 -69.54
CA SER A 199 -52.13 15.62 -69.75
C SER A 199 -53.12 16.76 -69.49
N ALA A 200 -52.88 17.56 -68.44
CA ALA A 200 -53.69 18.73 -68.14
C ALA A 200 -53.55 19.82 -69.21
N GLU A 201 -52.34 20.07 -69.71
CA GLU A 201 -52.08 21.03 -70.79
C GLU A 201 -52.80 20.63 -72.08
N ASN A 202 -52.70 19.36 -72.46
CA ASN A 202 -53.44 18.81 -73.61
C ASN A 202 -54.96 18.94 -73.45
N ALA A 203 -55.49 18.67 -72.26
CA ALA A 203 -56.93 18.84 -71.98
C ALA A 203 -57.38 20.31 -72.07
N ILE A 204 -56.55 21.24 -71.60
CA ILE A 204 -56.79 22.69 -71.72
C ILE A 204 -56.73 23.12 -73.20
N SER A 205 -55.77 22.62 -73.97
CA SER A 205 -55.67 22.91 -75.41
C SER A 205 -56.92 22.43 -76.16
N GLN A 206 -57.36 21.20 -75.90
CA GLN A 206 -58.60 20.66 -76.47
C GLN A 206 -59.84 21.47 -76.06
N SER A 207 -59.93 21.89 -74.80
CA SER A 207 -61.06 22.70 -74.33
C SER A 207 -61.08 24.06 -75.02
N ARG A 208 -59.92 24.71 -75.19
CA ARG A 208 -59.77 25.95 -75.96
C ARG A 208 -60.20 25.78 -77.42
N GLN A 209 -59.77 24.70 -78.09
CA GLN A 209 -60.20 24.42 -79.46
C GLN A 209 -61.72 24.21 -79.58
N ARG A 210 -62.34 23.52 -78.61
CA ARG A 210 -63.80 23.35 -78.57
C ARG A 210 -64.52 24.67 -78.33
N LEU A 211 -64.00 25.52 -77.44
CA LEU A 211 -64.54 26.86 -77.21
C LEU A 211 -64.44 27.72 -78.47
N GLU A 212 -63.29 27.74 -79.12
CA GLU A 212 -63.06 28.45 -80.38
C GLU A 212 -64.05 27.99 -81.47
N SER A 213 -64.23 26.66 -81.59
CA SER A 213 -65.22 26.09 -82.52
C SER A 213 -66.65 26.49 -82.18
N ALA A 214 -67.00 26.53 -80.89
CA ALA A 214 -68.33 26.94 -80.41
C ALA A 214 -68.57 28.44 -80.66
N PHE A 215 -67.57 29.29 -80.41
CA PHE A 215 -67.62 30.72 -80.70
C PHE A 215 -67.83 30.98 -82.19
N ASN A 216 -67.05 30.31 -83.05
CA ASN A 216 -67.21 30.43 -84.50
C ASN A 216 -68.61 29.98 -84.96
N ARG A 217 -69.14 28.88 -84.41
CA ARG A 217 -70.53 28.44 -84.67
C ARG A 217 -71.57 29.45 -84.20
N LEU A 218 -71.35 30.08 -83.05
CA LEU A 218 -72.26 31.07 -82.48
C LEU A 218 -72.23 32.36 -83.30
N ALA A 219 -71.06 32.81 -83.75
CA ALA A 219 -70.90 33.94 -84.65
C ALA A 219 -71.60 33.68 -85.99
N GLU A 220 -71.46 32.48 -86.55
CA GLU A 220 -72.18 32.08 -87.77
C GLU A 220 -73.70 32.02 -87.54
N LEU A 221 -74.16 31.47 -86.41
CA LEU A 221 -75.58 31.49 -86.02
C LEU A 221 -76.10 32.92 -85.85
N GLN A 222 -75.32 33.82 -85.23
CA GLN A 222 -75.68 35.23 -85.09
C GLN A 222 -75.85 35.87 -86.47
N LYS A 223 -74.92 35.63 -87.40
CA LYS A 223 -75.01 36.10 -88.78
C LYS A 223 -76.27 35.58 -89.47
N GLN A 224 -76.57 34.28 -89.31
CA GLN A 224 -77.79 33.66 -89.84
C GLN A 224 -79.06 34.29 -89.23
N VAL A 225 -79.13 34.46 -87.91
CA VAL A 225 -80.27 35.08 -87.23
C VAL A 225 -80.47 36.53 -87.69
N VAL A 226 -79.41 37.34 -87.76
CA VAL A 226 -79.49 38.72 -88.25
C VAL A 226 -79.97 38.74 -89.71
N SER A 227 -79.49 37.83 -90.57
CA SER A 227 -79.98 37.73 -91.96
C SER A 227 -81.43 37.26 -92.06
N ALA A 228 -81.93 36.54 -91.06
CA ALA A 228 -83.29 36.02 -90.99
C ALA A 228 -84.28 36.98 -90.29
N ILE A 229 -83.87 38.19 -89.88
CA ILE A 229 -84.75 39.20 -89.29
C ILE A 229 -84.92 40.35 -90.28
N SER A 230 -86.16 40.70 -90.59
CA SER A 230 -86.52 41.80 -91.49
C SER A 230 -86.36 43.15 -90.76
N ALA A 231 -86.26 44.28 -91.49
CA ALA A 231 -86.03 45.62 -90.91
C ALA A 231 -87.05 46.03 -89.82
N ASP A 232 -88.27 45.47 -89.83
CA ASP A 232 -89.35 45.72 -88.86
C ASP A 232 -89.37 44.74 -87.66
N GLY A 233 -88.33 43.92 -87.47
CA GLY A 233 -88.17 43.06 -86.28
C GLY A 233 -88.96 41.75 -86.30
N THR A 234 -89.62 41.39 -87.42
CA THR A 234 -90.32 40.11 -87.59
C THR A 234 -89.44 39.06 -88.29
N PRO A 235 -89.57 37.75 -87.94
CA PRO A 235 -88.80 36.69 -88.60
C PRO A 235 -89.10 36.68 -90.10
N SER A 236 -88.06 36.75 -90.93
CA SER A 236 -88.14 36.53 -92.36
C SER A 236 -88.69 35.13 -92.60
N ALA A 237 -89.71 35.03 -93.44
CA ALA A 237 -90.59 33.88 -93.60
C ALA A 237 -89.89 32.64 -94.17
N ASP A 238 -89.07 31.97 -93.37
CA ASP A 238 -88.53 30.67 -93.69
C ASP A 238 -89.40 29.58 -93.02
N THR A 239 -90.23 28.94 -93.84
CA THR A 239 -91.30 27.98 -93.45
C THR A 239 -90.83 26.86 -92.51
N LYS A 240 -89.53 26.53 -92.47
CA LYS A 240 -88.95 25.52 -91.58
C LYS A 240 -88.75 25.98 -90.14
N VAL A 241 -88.58 27.28 -89.89
CA VAL A 241 -88.40 27.84 -88.54
C VAL A 241 -89.74 27.93 -87.81
N ALA A 242 -90.80 28.33 -88.51
CA ALA A 242 -92.18 28.31 -87.99
C ALA A 242 -92.65 26.88 -87.60
N ALA A 243 -92.23 25.86 -88.37
CA ALA A 243 -92.54 24.45 -88.09
C ALA A 243 -91.83 23.90 -86.84
N LYS A 244 -90.60 24.36 -86.55
CA LYS A 244 -89.88 23.94 -85.33
C LYS A 244 -90.38 24.64 -84.07
N ILE A 245 -90.80 25.91 -84.16
CA ILE A 245 -91.39 26.66 -83.03
C ILE A 245 -92.75 26.07 -82.63
N SER A 246 -93.54 25.58 -83.60
CA SER A 246 -94.80 24.87 -83.34
C SER A 246 -94.59 23.46 -82.78
N ALA A 247 -93.51 22.77 -83.17
CA ALA A 247 -93.11 21.49 -82.56
C ALA A 247 -92.62 21.65 -81.10
N ALA A 248 -91.93 22.75 -80.78
CA ALA A 248 -91.47 23.04 -79.43
C ALA A 248 -92.61 23.46 -78.47
N LYS A 249 -93.69 24.05 -78.99
CA LYS A 249 -94.88 24.43 -78.19
C LYS A 249 -95.78 23.24 -77.79
N ASN A 250 -95.65 22.09 -78.44
CA ASN A 250 -96.52 20.91 -78.24
C ASN A 250 -95.82 19.70 -77.59
N GLY A 251 -94.61 19.87 -77.05
CA GLY A 251 -93.79 18.75 -76.56
C GLY A 251 -93.26 18.95 -75.14
N GLU A 252 -94.15 19.14 -74.16
CA GLU A 252 -93.80 18.97 -72.74
C GLU A 252 -93.84 17.49 -72.33
N ALA A 253 -92.85 17.11 -71.52
CA ALA A 253 -92.74 15.92 -70.69
C ALA A 253 -92.51 14.56 -71.38
N LYS A 254 -91.29 14.01 -71.21
CA LYS A 254 -91.11 12.86 -70.31
C LYS A 254 -89.64 12.59 -69.95
N SER A 255 -89.46 12.45 -68.65
CA SER A 255 -88.34 11.98 -67.86
C SER A 255 -87.75 10.64 -68.33
N ALA A 256 -86.45 10.45 -68.11
CA ALA A 256 -85.90 9.19 -67.61
C ALA A 256 -84.51 9.40 -67.01
N ALA A 257 -84.47 9.46 -65.69
CA ALA A 257 -83.28 9.19 -64.90
C ALA A 257 -82.81 7.74 -65.11
N LYS A 258 -81.50 7.48 -65.21
CA LYS A 258 -80.89 6.32 -64.53
C LYS A 258 -79.35 6.28 -64.51
N LYS A 259 -78.86 6.23 -63.26
CA LYS A 259 -77.80 5.37 -62.70
C LYS A 259 -76.32 5.61 -63.02
N THR A 260 -75.66 6.10 -61.96
CA THR A 260 -74.34 5.66 -61.47
C THR A 260 -74.17 4.13 -61.46
N PRO A 261 -72.93 3.67 -61.69
CA PRO A 261 -72.18 2.94 -60.65
C PRO A 261 -70.73 3.44 -60.62
N GLY A 262 -69.95 3.40 -59.55
CA GLY A 262 -69.98 2.62 -58.33
C GLY A 262 -68.52 2.51 -57.89
N LYS A 263 -68.18 3.18 -56.78
CA LYS A 263 -66.87 3.10 -56.11
C LYS A 263 -66.49 1.63 -55.89
N LYS A 264 -65.29 1.22 -56.30
CA LYS A 264 -64.57 0.09 -55.68
C LYS A 264 -63.25 0.60 -55.11
N SER A 265 -63.28 0.85 -53.82
CA SER A 265 -62.10 0.84 -52.94
C SER A 265 -61.59 -0.60 -52.83
N ALA A 266 -60.33 -0.83 -53.16
CA ALA A 266 -59.61 -2.04 -52.80
C ALA A 266 -58.38 -1.66 -51.99
N THR A 267 -58.55 -1.69 -50.68
CA THR A 267 -57.48 -1.76 -49.68
C THR A 267 -56.66 -3.02 -49.92
N LYS A 268 -55.38 -2.90 -50.27
CA LYS A 268 -54.43 -4.02 -50.19
C LYS A 268 -53.35 -3.70 -49.16
N LYS A 269 -53.46 -4.44 -48.06
CA LYS A 269 -52.52 -4.57 -46.94
C LYS A 269 -51.08 -4.68 -47.44
N ARG A 270 -50.21 -3.84 -46.89
CA ARG A 270 -48.76 -4.02 -46.84
C ARG A 270 -48.44 -5.23 -45.96
N ARG A 271 -47.54 -6.07 -46.45
CA ARG A 271 -46.67 -6.93 -45.66
C ARG A 271 -45.29 -6.30 -45.70
#